data_AF-J9FVJ8-F1
#
_entry.id   AF-J9FVJ8-F1
#
_cell.length_a   1.000
_cell.length_b   1.000
_cell.length_c   1.000
_cell.angle_alpha   90.00
_cell.angle_beta   90.00
_cell.angle_gamma   90.00
#
_symmetry.space_group_name_H-M   'P 1'
#
loop_
_entity.id
_entity.type
_entity.pdbx_description
1 polymer ?
#
loop_
_entity_poly.entity_id
_entity_poly.type
_entity_poly.pdbx_seq_one_letter_code
_entity_poly.pdbx_strand_id
1 'polypeptide(L)' 'MIFTSNKGPDKWGEFFNEDSSLLCVLDRIFDNTTVFMIKGNSYRGKNCETIAVSAGAPSALPKTQH' A
#
# COMPACT_ATOMS: atom_id res chain seq x y z
N MET A 1 5.45 18.39 12.12
CA MET A 1 4.63 17.18 11.87
C MET A 1 5.06 16.59 10.52
N ILE A 2 5.03 15.26 10.34
CA ILE A 2 5.34 14.64 9.04
C ILE A 2 4.07 13.96 8.54
N PHE A 3 3.66 14.30 7.33
CA PHE A 3 2.50 13.72 6.66
C PHE A 3 2.93 12.94 5.42
N THR A 4 2.21 11.86 5.15
CA THR A 4 2.27 11.15 3.87
C THR A 4 0.87 11.04 3.33
N SER A 5 0.68 11.44 2.07
CA SER A 5 -0.59 11.25 1.38
C SER A 5 -0.31 10.76 -0.03
N ASN A 6 -1.17 9.84 -0.51
CA ASN A 6 -1.21 9.44 -1.91
C ASN A 6 -2.10 10.38 -2.75
N LYS A 7 -2.62 11.45 -2.16
CA LYS A 7 -3.47 12.47 -2.80
C LYS A 7 -2.91 13.87 -2.51
N GLY A 8 -2.98 14.74 -3.52
CA GLY A 8 -2.65 16.15 -3.35
C GLY A 8 -3.61 16.83 -2.36
N PRO A 9 -3.19 17.91 -1.67
CA PRO A 9 -4.05 18.64 -0.72
C PRO A 9 -5.34 19.17 -1.35
N ASP A 10 -5.31 19.48 -2.65
CA ASP A 10 -6.47 19.89 -3.45
C ASP A 10 -7.56 18.82 -3.53
N LYS A 11 -7.21 17.56 -3.28
CA LYS A 11 -8.12 16.40 -3.29
C LYS A 11 -8.61 15.98 -1.91
N TRP A 12 -8.14 16.61 -0.85
CA TRP A 12 -8.49 16.18 0.51
C TRP A 12 -9.94 16.49 0.88
N GLY A 13 -10.55 17.52 0.28
CA GLY A 13 -11.99 17.81 0.46
C GLY A 13 -12.91 16.66 0.05
N GLU A 14 -12.45 15.73 -0.82
CA GLU A 14 -13.22 14.54 -1.19
C GLU A 14 -13.31 13.51 -0.04
N PHE A 15 -12.47 13.63 1.00
CA PHE A 15 -12.34 12.67 2.11
C PHE A 15 -12.75 13.22 3.48
N PHE A 16 -12.90 14.54 3.61
CA PHE A 16 -13.32 15.19 4.85
C PHE A 16 -14.64 15.91 4.64
N ASN A 17 -15.61 15.67 5.53
CA ASN A 17 -16.96 16.22 5.40
C ASN A 17 -17.10 17.68 5.89
N GLU A 18 -16.03 18.28 6.42
CA GLU A 18 -16.05 19.62 7.03
C GLU A 18 -15.13 20.59 6.29
N ASP A 19 -15.65 21.22 5.23
CA ASP A 19 -14.86 22.10 4.35
C ASP A 19 -14.22 23.28 5.10
N SER A 20 -14.94 23.93 6.03
CA SER A 20 -14.43 25.09 6.77
C SER A 20 -13.34 24.71 7.79
N SER A 21 -13.55 23.64 8.55
CA SER A 21 -12.56 23.08 9.48
C SER A 21 -11.31 22.60 8.72
N LEU A 22 -11.51 21.90 7.58
CA LEU A 22 -10.43 21.42 6.74
C LEU A 22 -9.56 22.56 6.23
N LEU A 23 -10.15 23.64 5.69
CA LEU A 23 -9.39 24.78 5.20
C LEU A 23 -8.58 25.46 6.30
N CYS A 24 -9.13 25.59 7.51
CA CYS A 24 -8.40 26.11 8.67
C CYS A 24 -7.22 25.20 9.06
N VAL A 25 -7.41 23.88 9.03
CA VAL A 25 -6.34 22.93 9.32
C VAL A 25 -5.27 22.95 8.23
N LEU A 26 -5.67 23.03 6.96
CA LEU A 26 -4.74 23.14 5.83
C LEU A 26 -3.90 24.42 5.92
N ASP A 27 -4.50 25.56 6.28
CA ASP A 27 -3.77 26.80 6.57
C ASP A 27 -2.67 26.57 7.61
N ARG A 28 -2.99 25.91 8.74
CA ARG A 28 -2.00 25.60 9.79
C ARG A 28 -0.95 24.58 9.37
N ILE A 29 -1.31 23.59 8.56
CA ILE A 29 -0.37 22.58 8.06
C ILE A 29 0.58 23.20 7.03
N PHE A 30 0.10 24.09 6.16
CA PHE A 30 0.90 24.63 5.06
C PHE A 30 1.59 25.97 5.37
N ASP A 31 1.34 26.57 6.54
CA ASP A 31 2.01 27.80 7.00
C ASP A 31 3.55 27.69 6.99
N ASN A 32 4.10 26.57 7.46
CA ASN A 32 5.56 26.33 7.43
C ASN A 32 5.88 24.85 7.20
N THR A 33 5.62 24.36 5.98
CA THR A 33 6.01 23.01 5.57
C THR A 33 6.78 22.96 4.26
N THR A 34 7.63 21.94 4.16
CA THR A 34 8.27 21.56 2.90
C THR A 34 7.50 20.41 2.28
N VAL A 35 7.09 20.56 1.02
CA VAL A 35 6.29 19.58 0.30
C VAL A 35 7.15 18.80 -0.68
N PHE A 36 7.14 17.47 -0.56
CA PHE A 36 7.84 16.57 -1.47
C PHE A 36 6.84 15.80 -2.33
N MET A 37 6.86 16.03 -3.65
CA MET A 37 6.06 15.28 -4.62
C MET A 37 6.83 14.05 -5.09
N ILE A 38 6.58 12.91 -4.45
CA ILE A 38 7.26 11.65 -4.76
C ILE A 38 6.57 10.97 -5.96
N LYS A 39 7.35 10.65 -6.98
CA LYS A 39 6.91 9.93 -8.19
C LYS A 39 7.76 8.67 -8.39
N GLY A 40 7.19 7.70 -9.08
CA GLY A 40 7.87 6.44 -9.42
C GLY A 40 6.91 5.25 -9.30
N ASN A 41 7.38 4.09 -9.76
CA ASN A 41 6.65 2.85 -9.60
C ASN A 41 6.66 2.41 -8.13
N SER A 42 5.60 1.70 -7.72
CA SER A 42 5.54 1.09 -6.39
C SER A 42 6.76 0.20 -6.16
N TYR A 43 7.41 0.36 -5.01
CA TYR A 43 8.48 -0.55 -4.58
C TYR A 43 7.92 -1.91 -4.11
N ARG A 44 6.61 -1.99 -3.84
CA ARG A 44 5.97 -3.22 -3.35
C ARG A 44 6.14 -4.34 -4.38
N GLY A 45 6.49 -5.53 -3.90
CA GLY A 45 6.60 -6.72 -4.73
C GLY A 45 7.84 -6.80 -5.63
N LYS A 46 8.75 -5.83 -5.57
CA LYS A 46 9.95 -5.81 -6.43
C LYS A 46 10.83 -7.06 -6.30
N ASN A 47 10.84 -7.67 -5.11
CA ASN A 47 11.56 -8.91 -4.81
C ASN A 47 10.61 -10.03 -4.36
N CYS A 48 9.38 -10.05 -4.87
CA CYS A 48 8.41 -11.09 -4.52
C CYS A 48 8.78 -12.41 -5.21
N GLU A 49 9.31 -13.37 -4.46
CA GLU A 49 9.50 -14.73 -4.95
C GLU A 49 8.20 -15.53 -4.80
N THR A 50 7.70 -16.05 -5.92
CA THR A 50 6.53 -16.93 -5.92
C THR A 50 7.00 -18.36 -6.07
N ILE A 51 6.93 -19.14 -5.00
CA ILE A 51 7.22 -20.58 -5.03
C ILE A 51 5.90 -21.34 -5.19
N ALA A 52 5.73 -22.00 -6.33
CA ALA A 52 4.62 -22.92 -6.56
C ALA A 52 5.10 -24.36 -6.32
N VAL A 53 4.40 -25.10 -5.45
CA VAL A 53 4.67 -26.51 -5.16
C VAL A 53 3.45 -27.33 -5.56
N SER A 54 3.66 -28.36 -6.38
CA SER A 54 2.65 -29.36 -6.70
C SER A 54 3.02 -30.70 -6.06
N ALA A 55 2.03 -31.41 -5.52
CA ALA A 55 2.21 -32.78 -5.07
C ALA A 55 2.20 -33.72 -6.28
N GLY A 56 3.23 -34.57 -6.41
CA GLY A 56 3.27 -35.63 -7.41
C GLY A 56 2.26 -36.75 -7.12
N ALA A 57 2.04 -37.63 -8.09
CA ALA A 57 1.17 -38.79 -7.91
C ALA A 57 1.66 -39.68 -6.75
N PRO A 58 0.76 -40.31 -5.97
CA PRO A 58 1.14 -41.23 -4.91
C PRO A 58 2.05 -42.34 -5.45
N SER A 59 3.21 -42.55 -4.82
CA SER A 59 4.04 -43.73 -5.09
C SER A 59 3.27 -44.99 -4.66
N ALA A 60 3.20 -45.99 -5.54
CA ALA A 60 2.46 -47.22 -5.27
C ALA A 60 3.03 -47.91 -4.01
N LEU A 61 2.16 -48.15 -3.03
CA LEU A 61 2.50 -48.90 -1.82
C LEU A 61 3.00 -50.30 -2.22
N PRO A 62 4.11 -50.79 -1.62
CA PRO A 62 4.55 -52.16 -1.85
C PRO A 62 3.45 -53.12 -1.41
N LYS A 63 2.98 -53.97 -2.33
CA LYS A 63 1.96 -54.98 -2.03
C LYS A 63 2.55 -55.99 -1.06
N THR A 64 2.03 -56.03 0.16
CA THR A 64 2.30 -57.08 1.14
C THR A 64 1.80 -58.41 0.57
N GLN A 65 2.72 -59.33 0.26
CA GLN A 65 2.36 -60.70 -0.14
C GLN A 65 1.90 -61.47 1.11
N HIS A 66 0.76 -62.13 1.00
CA HIS A 66 0.16 -62.99 2.03
C HIS A 66 0.32 -64.46 1.63
#